data_AF-B7QHP0-F1
#
_entry.id   AF-B7QHP0-F1
#
_cell.length_a   1.000
_cell.length_b   1.000
_cell.length_c   1.000
_cell.angle_alpha   90.00
_cell.angle_beta   90.00
_cell.angle_gamma   90.00
#
_symmetry.space_group_name_H-M   'P 1'
#
loop_
_entity.id
_entity.type
_entity.pdbx_description
1 polymer ?
#
loop_
_entity_poly.entity_id
_entity_poly.type
_entity_poly.pdbx_seq_one_letter_code
_entity_poly.pdbx_strand_id
1 'polypeptide(L)' 'MESVVEEKNENEKPIDREKTCPLLLRVFLNSSRHHSLSEYSRGSVPTNELQIYTWL' A
#
# COMPACT_ATOMS: atom_id res chain seq x y z
N MET A 1 33.42 4.41 -6.16
CA MET A 1 32.06 4.77 -6.57
C MET A 1 31.34 3.47 -6.84
N GLU A 2 30.63 2.95 -5.83
CA GLU A 2 29.94 1.67 -5.94
C GLU A 2 28.68 1.86 -6.78
N SER A 3 28.60 1.14 -7.89
CA SER A 3 27.41 1.03 -8.72
C SER A 3 26.40 0.12 -8.03
N VAL A 4 25.31 0.68 -7.52
CA VAL A 4 24.16 -0.10 -7.05
C VAL A 4 23.51 -0.70 -8.30
N VAL A 5 23.60 -2.01 -8.45
CA VAL A 5 22.90 -2.77 -9.48
C VAL A 5 21.43 -2.81 -9.05
N GLU A 6 20.55 -2.14 -9.79
CA GLU A 6 19.10 -2.29 -9.62
C GLU A 6 18.72 -3.72 -10.00
N GLU A 7 18.44 -4.58 -9.02
CA GLU A 7 17.82 -5.87 -9.25
C GLU A 7 16.41 -5.65 -9.81
N LYS A 8 16.25 -5.88 -11.11
CA LYS A 8 14.94 -5.95 -11.75
C LYS A 8 14.19 -7.15 -11.17
N ASN A 9 13.21 -6.88 -10.31
CA ASN A 9 12.35 -7.90 -9.73
C ASN A 9 11.51 -8.56 -10.85
N GLU A 10 11.89 -9.76 -11.29
CA GLU A 10 11.27 -10.50 -12.40
C GLU A 10 9.82 -10.98 -12.09
N ASN A 11 9.27 -10.67 -10.91
CA ASN A 11 7.98 -11.19 -10.44
C ASN A 11 6.77 -10.28 -10.69
N GLU A 12 6.92 -9.10 -11.29
CA GLU A 12 5.77 -8.24 -11.62
C GLU A 12 5.13 -8.67 -12.95
N LYS A 13 4.44 -9.82 -12.94
CA LYS A 13 3.55 -10.18 -14.05
C LYS A 13 2.36 -9.23 -14.08
N PRO A 14 1.95 -8.71 -15.25
CA PRO A 14 0.79 -7.84 -15.34
C PRO A 14 -0.50 -8.58 -14.91
N ILE A 15 -1.35 -7.90 -14.13
CA ILE A 15 -2.62 -8.45 -13.64
C ILE A 15 -3.75 -8.22 -14.65
N ASP A 16 -4.50 -9.29 -14.95
CA ASP A 16 -5.76 -9.22 -15.69
C ASP A 16 -6.87 -8.71 -14.76
N ARG A 17 -7.21 -7.41 -14.90
CA ARG A 17 -8.18 -6.71 -14.04
C ARG A 17 -9.64 -7.12 -14.30
N GLU A 18 -9.94 -7.77 -15.42
CA GLU A 18 -11.29 -8.28 -15.71
C GLU A 18 -11.54 -9.62 -15.01
N LYS A 19 -10.50 -10.44 -14.88
CA LYS A 19 -10.61 -11.79 -14.29
C LYS A 19 -10.18 -11.87 -12.83
N THR A 20 -9.52 -10.84 -12.32
CA THR A 20 -8.99 -10.83 -10.95
C THR A 20 -9.86 -9.96 -10.06
N CYS A 21 -10.36 -10.53 -8.95
CA CYS A 21 -11.09 -9.76 -7.94
C CYS A 21 -10.16 -8.70 -7.32
N PRO A 22 -10.55 -7.41 -7.29
CA PRO A 22 -9.74 -6.38 -6.66
C PRO A 22 -9.66 -6.57 -5.15
N LEU A 23 -8.57 -6.11 -4.54
CA LEU A 23 -8.47 -5.98 -3.10
C LEU A 23 -8.99 -4.60 -2.65
N LEU A 24 -9.45 -4.52 -1.41
CA LEU A 24 -9.78 -3.25 -0.76
C LEU A 24 -8.53 -2.70 -0.05
N LEU A 25 -7.93 -1.68 -0.63
CA LEU A 25 -6.81 -0.95 -0.04
C LEU A 25 -7.35 0.19 0.84
N ARG A 26 -6.97 0.18 2.12
CA ARG A 26 -7.30 1.24 3.09
C ARG A 26 -6.08 2.13 3.30
N VAL A 27 -6.17 3.40 2.91
CA VAL A 27 -5.09 4.38 2.97
C VAL A 27 -5.40 5.42 4.06
N PHE A 28 -4.48 5.63 4.99
CA PHE A 28 -4.63 6.61 6.07
C PHE A 28 -3.76 7.83 5.80
N LEU A 29 -4.39 9.00 5.63
CA LEU A 29 -3.72 10.24 5.23
C LEU A 29 -3.46 11.17 6.43
N ASN A 30 -2.26 11.73 6.46
CA ASN A 30 -1.84 12.73 7.43
C ASN A 30 -1.09 13.85 6.72
N SER A 31 -1.31 15.11 7.12
CA SER A 31 -0.77 16.30 6.44
C SER A 31 0.71 16.56 6.71
N SER A 32 1.33 15.92 7.71
CA SER A 32 2.71 16.27 8.11
C SER A 32 3.66 15.08 8.27
N ARG A 33 3.24 14.04 9.00
CA ARG A 33 4.06 12.87 9.33
C ARG A 33 3.20 11.62 9.24
N HIS A 34 3.83 10.45 9.16
CA HIS A 34 3.11 9.19 9.30
C HIS A 34 2.38 9.13 10.64
N HIS A 35 1.20 8.50 10.64
CA HIS A 35 0.51 8.15 11.88
C HIS A 35 1.42 7.33 12.79
N SER A 36 1.32 7.58 14.09
CA SER A 36 2.04 6.80 15.08
C SER A 36 1.52 5.37 15.10
N LEU A 37 2.40 4.38 15.30
CA LEU A 37 1.99 2.96 15.45
C LEU A 37 1.00 2.75 16.60
N SER A 38 1.03 3.61 17.61
CA SER A 38 0.08 3.58 18.73
C SER A 38 -1.37 3.83 18.31
N GLU A 39 -1.61 4.58 17.23
CA GLU A 39 -2.96 4.85 16.69
C GLU A 39 -3.60 3.59 16.08
N TYR A 40 -2.79 2.60 15.70
CA TYR A 40 -3.22 1.32 15.13
C TYR A 40 -3.42 0.22 16.17
N SER A 41 -3.25 0.53 17.46
CA SER A 41 -3.30 -0.46 18.54
C SER A 41 -4.75 -0.83 18.91
N ARG A 42 -4.96 -2.06 19.39
CA ARG A 42 -6.27 -2.53 19.88
C ARG A 42 -7.43 -2.39 18.86
N GLY A 43 -7.11 -2.47 17.57
CA GLY A 43 -8.11 -2.37 16.50
C GLY A 43 -8.60 -0.94 16.22
N SER A 44 -8.02 0.08 16.85
CA SER A 44 -8.24 1.46 16.40
C SER A 44 -7.46 1.71 15.12
N VAL A 45 -7.97 2.63 14.31
CA VAL A 45 -7.28 3.17 13.13
C VAL A 45 -7.52 4.67 13.06
N PRO A 46 -6.65 5.44 12.38
CA PRO A 46 -6.90 6.85 12.12
C PRO A 46 -8.21 7.08 11.34
N THR A 47 -8.86 8.22 11.57
CA THR A 47 -10.19 8.52 10.99
C THR A 47 -10.15 8.94 9.52
N ASN A 48 -9.04 9.51 9.05
CA ASN A 48 -8.88 9.99 7.68
C ASN A 48 -8.51 8.84 6.72
N GLU A 49 -9.44 7.89 6.57
CA GLU A 49 -9.30 6.73 5.71
C GLU A 49 -9.85 7.01 4.30
N LEU A 50 -9.08 6.62 3.28
CA LEU A 50 -9.50 6.50 1.89
C LEU A 50 -9.50 5.02 1.50
N GLN A 51 -10.62 4.53 0.97
CA GLN A 51 -10.77 3.16 0.50
C GLN A 51 -10.70 3.09 -1.03
N ILE A 52 -9.89 2.16 -1.55
CA ILE A 52 -9.63 2.01 -2.99
C ILE A 52 -9.74 0.53 -3.38
N TYR A 53 -10.51 0.22 -4.42
CA TYR A 53 -10.46 -1.09 -5.06
C TYR A 53 -9.33 -1.13 -6.09
N THR A 54 -8.32 -1.98 -5.86
CA THR A 54 -7.13 -2.05 -6.71
C THR A 54 -6.56 -3.47 -6.83
N TRP A 55 -5.48 -3.61 -7.60
CA TRP A 55 -4.71 -4.83 -7.83
C TRP A 55 -3.23 -4.56 -7.46
N LEU A 56 -2.43 -5.62 -7.26
CA LEU A 56 -1.00 -5.56 -6.89
C LEU A 56 -0.06 -5.56 -8.11
#